data_AF-A0A8E6NXX7-F1
#
_entry.id   AF-A0A8E6NXX7-F1
#
_cell.length_a   1.000
_cell.length_b   1.000
_cell.length_c   1.000
_cell.angle_alpha   90.00
_cell.angle_beta   90.00
_cell.angle_gamma   90.00
#
_symmetry.space_group_name_H-M   'P 1'
#
loop_
_entity.id
_entity.type
_entity.pdbx_description
1 polymer ?
#
loop_
_entity_poly.entity_id
_entity_poly.type
_entity_poly.pdbx_seq_one_letter_code
_entity_poly.pdbx_strand_id
1 'polypeptide(L)' 'MENNFIKYLSTAPVICTIWITFTAGLLIEINRFFPDVLSFSF' A
#
# COMPACT_ATOMS: atom_id res chain seq x y z
N MET A 1 28.31 -4.79 -6.32
CA MET A 1 27.34 -4.61 -7.43
C MET A 1 25.88 -4.71 -6.94
N GLU A 2 25.59 -5.60 -5.98
CA GLU A 2 24.23 -5.94 -5.52
C GLU A 2 23.46 -4.77 -4.86
N ASN A 3 24.14 -3.86 -4.17
CA ASN A 3 23.49 -2.78 -3.40
C ASN A 3 22.84 -1.68 -4.24
N ASN A 4 23.20 -1.53 -5.51
CA ASN A 4 22.68 -0.43 -6.35
C ASN A 4 21.20 -0.61 -6.69
N PHE A 5 20.74 -1.86 -6.82
CA PHE A 5 19.35 -2.18 -7.08
C PHE A 5 18.45 -1.86 -5.88
N ILE A 6 18.88 -2.25 -4.68
CA ILE A 6 18.19 -1.87 -3.43
C ILE A 6 18.17 -0.35 -3.28
N LYS A 7 19.27 0.34 -3.60
CA LYS A 7 19.34 1.81 -3.55
C LYS A 7 18.34 2.48 -4.49
N TYR A 8 18.10 1.91 -5.67
CA TYR A 8 17.06 2.36 -6.59
C TYR A 8 15.65 2.13 -6.04
N LEU A 9 15.38 0.95 -5.46
CA LEU A 9 14.10 0.65 -4.83
C LEU A 9 13.80 1.53 -3.61
N SER A 10 14.84 1.94 -2.88
CA SER A 10 14.73 2.86 -1.74
C SER A 10 14.63 4.33 -2.13
N THR A 11 14.54 4.67 -3.42
CA THR A 11 14.29 6.06 -3.84
C THR A 11 12.87 6.48 -3.43
N ALA A 12 12.72 7.74 -3.02
CA ALA A 12 11.46 8.31 -2.57
C ALA A 12 10.25 8.00 -3.46
N PRO A 13 10.29 8.18 -4.80
CA PRO A 13 9.14 7.85 -5.64
C PRO A 13 8.83 6.35 -5.67
N VAL A 14 9.86 5.48 -5.75
CA VAL A 14 9.66 4.02 -5.90
C VAL A 14 9.09 3.41 -4.63
N ILE A 15 9.64 3.77 -3.46
CA ILE A 15 9.13 3.27 -2.18
C ILE A 15 7.71 3.79 -1.92
N CYS A 16 7.40 5.04 -2.28
CA CYS A 16 6.06 5.58 -2.16
C CYS A 16 5.05 4.83 -3.04
N THR A 17 5.40 4.51 -4.29
CA THR A 17 4.50 3.73 -5.16
C THR A 17 4.25 2.34 -4.59
N ILE A 18 5.28 1.65 -4.10
CA ILE A 18 5.13 0.32 -3.47
C ILE A 18 4.22 0.42 -2.25
N TRP A 19 4.46 1.41 -1.38
CA TRP A 19 3.69 1.61 -0.17
C TRP A 19 2.23 1.95 -0.44
N ILE A 20 1.97 2.92 -1.33
CA ILE A 20 0.62 3.34 -1.70
C ILE A 20 -0.12 2.20 -2.39
N THR A 21 0.54 1.42 -3.26
CA THR A 21 -0.10 0.26 -3.91
C THR A 21 -0.49 -0.80 -2.87
N PHE A 22 0.38 -1.06 -1.89
CA PHE A 22 0.07 -1.98 -0.79
C PHE A 22 -1.10 -1.48 0.06
N THR A 23 -1.07 -0.22 0.50
CA THR A 23 -2.15 0.39 1.29
C THR A 23 -3.46 0.45 0.52
N ALA A 24 -3.43 0.82 -0.76
CA ALA A 24 -4.61 0.87 -1.62
C ALA A 24 -5.19 -0.54 -1.82
N GLY A 25 -4.35 -1.54 -2.07
CA GLY A 25 -4.77 -2.94 -2.14
C GLY A 25 -5.49 -3.37 -0.85
N LEU A 26 -4.89 -3.09 0.31
CA LEU A 26 -5.50 -3.39 1.61
C LEU A 26 -6.86 -2.69 1.78
N LEU A 27 -6.97 -1.40 1.46
CA LEU A 27 -8.24 -0.67 1.53
C LEU A 27 -9.31 -1.22 0.57
N ILE A 28 -8.92 -1.62 -0.64
CA ILE A 28 -9.84 -2.23 -1.62
C ILE A 28 -10.36 -3.55 -1.08
N GLU A 29 -9.48 -4.38 -0.52
CA GLU A 29 -9.83 -5.66 0.08
C GLU A 29 -10.77 -5.48 1.28
N ILE A 30 -10.51 -4.50 2.17
CA ILE A 30 -11.41 -4.17 3.28
C ILE A 30 -12.80 -3.82 2.76
N ASN A 31 -12.91 -2.91 1.79
CA ASN A 31 -14.20 -2.51 1.23
C ASN A 31 -14.88 -3.63 0.42
N ARG A 32 -14.12 -4.62 -0.05
CA ARG A 32 -14.67 -5.81 -0.73
C ARG A 32 -15.27 -6.81 0.26
N PHE A 33 -14.60 -7.07 1.38
CA PHE A 33 -15.08 -8.02 2.40
C PHE A 33 -16.14 -7.43 3.33
N PHE A 34 -16.03 -6.12 3.62
CA PHE A 34 -16.97 -5.37 4.42
C PHE A 34 -17.49 -4.18 3.61
N PRO A 35 -18.43 -4.41 2.67
CA PRO A 35 -19.04 -3.33 1.92
C PRO A 35 -19.88 -2.44 2.85
N ASP A 36 -19.93 -1.14 2.55
CA ASP A 36 -20.83 -0.16 3.17
C ASP A 36 -20.65 0.08 4.68
N VAL A 37 -19.40 0.16 5.14
CA VAL A 37 -19.06 0.63 6.50
C VAL A 37 -19.21 2.15 6.62
N LEU A 38 -20.40 2.60 7.02
CA LEU A 38 -20.70 4.02 7.26
C LEU A 38 -20.11 4.55 8.58
N SER A 39 -20.16 3.72 9.62
CA SER A 39 -19.64 4.06 10.95
C SER A 39 -19.21 2.80 11.69
N PHE A 40 -18.23 2.92 12.56
CA PHE A 40 -17.90 1.84 13.49
C PHE A 40 -18.97 1.79 14.60
N SER A 41 -19.68 0.68 14.70
CA SER A 41 -20.85 0.55 15.60
C SER A 41 -20.50 -0.11 16.95
N PHE A 42 -19.30 0.17 17.48
CA PHE A 42 -18.86 -0.34 18.79
C PHE A 42 -19.13 0.67 19.91
#